data_AF-A0A357M6T1-F1
#
_entry.id   AF-A0A357M6T1-F1
#
_cell.length_a   1.000
_cell.length_b   1.000
_cell.length_c   1.000
_cell.angle_alpha   90.00
_cell.angle_beta   90.00
_cell.angle_gamma   90.00
#
_symmetry.space_group_name_H-M   'P 1'
#
loop_
_entity.id
_entity.type
_entity.pdbx_description
1 polymer ?
#
loop_
_entity_poly.entity_id
_entity_poly.type
_entity_poly.pdbx_seq_one_letter_code
_entity_poly.pdbx_strand_id
1 'polypeptide(L)'
;MANNEKVKPIGGPPSDVEHIKSESNYLRGALVETLSNPITGGLPEDDNRLLKFHGSYMQDDRDLRNERERQKLEPAFQFMLRVVAPGGVATPEQWLV
;
A
#
# COMPACT_ATOMS: atom_id res chain seq x y z
N MET A 1 -1.66 -5.99 -36.63
CA MET A 1 -1.08 -4.65 -36.38
C MET A 1 -1.75 -4.11 -35.12
N ALA A 2 -0.99 -3.80 -34.06
CA ALA A 2 -1.60 -3.25 -32.84
C ALA A 2 -2.10 -1.83 -33.14
N ASN A 3 -3.37 -1.56 -32.83
CA ASN A 3 -3.98 -0.25 -33.03
C ASN A 3 -3.17 0.81 -32.27
N ASN A 4 -2.69 1.81 -33.01
CA ASN A 4 -1.80 2.87 -32.54
C ASN A 4 -2.57 4.07 -31.94
N GLU A 5 -3.81 3.84 -31.49
CA GLU A 5 -4.61 4.88 -30.84
C GLU A 5 -4.15 5.02 -29.39
N LYS A 6 -3.39 6.09 -29.12
CA LYS A 6 -3.02 6.47 -27.75
C LYS A 6 -4.31 6.70 -26.96
N VAL A 7 -4.53 5.89 -25.93
CA VAL A 7 -5.64 6.06 -24.98
C VAL A 7 -5.58 7.49 -24.44
N LYS A 8 -6.59 8.30 -24.79
CA LYS A 8 -6.74 9.63 -24.21
C LYS A 8 -7.35 9.46 -22.81
N PRO A 9 -6.72 9.99 -21.75
CA PRO A 9 -7.31 9.93 -20.42
C PRO A 9 -8.67 10.63 -20.45
N ILE A 10 -9.62 10.07 -19.71
CA ILE A 10 -10.91 10.70 -19.44
C ILE A 10 -10.59 12.04 -18.76
N GLY A 11 -10.84 13.15 -19.45
CA GLY A 11 -10.46 14.48 -18.97
C GLY A 11 -11.05 14.78 -17.59
N GLY A 12 -10.37 15.62 -16.81
CA GLY A 12 -10.76 15.99 -15.45
C GLY A 12 -9.54 16.44 -14.63
N PRO A 13 -9.75 17.03 -13.44
CA PRO A 13 -8.66 17.26 -12.52
C PRO A 13 -8.00 15.93 -12.11
N PRO A 14 -6.69 15.93 -11.80
CA PRO A 14 -6.02 14.74 -11.28
C PRO A 14 -6.74 14.21 -10.03
N SER A 15 -6.72 12.90 -9.84
CA SER A 15 -7.24 12.30 -8.59
C SER A 15 -6.31 12.58 -7.42
N ASP A 16 -6.81 12.43 -6.19
CA ASP A 16 -5.99 12.55 -4.97
C ASP A 16 -4.74 11.64 -5.02
N VAL A 17 -4.84 10.46 -5.64
CA VAL A 17 -3.69 9.55 -5.80
C VAL A 17 -2.63 10.14 -6.72
N GLU A 18 -3.03 10.88 -7.76
CA GLU A 18 -2.08 11.58 -8.63
C GLU A 18 -1.38 12.71 -7.88
N HIS A 19 -2.09 13.44 -7.02
CA HIS A 19 -1.50 14.44 -6.13
C HIS A 19 -0.47 13.81 -5.18
N ILE A 20 -0.85 12.75 -4.47
CA ILE A 20 0.06 12.01 -3.57
C ILE A 20 1.32 11.55 -4.31
N LYS A 21 1.18 10.96 -5.51
CA LYS A 21 2.34 10.54 -6.32
C LYS A 21 3.24 11.72 -6.66
N SER A 22 2.68 12.86 -7.05
CA SER A 22 3.46 14.06 -7.40
C SER A 22 4.27 14.61 -6.23
N GLU A 23 3.74 14.52 -5.01
CA GLU A 23 4.38 15.05 -3.80
C GLU A 23 5.30 14.03 -3.11
N SER A 24 5.15 12.74 -3.44
CA SER A 24 5.81 11.62 -2.74
C SER A 24 7.32 11.50 -2.96
N ASN A 25 7.99 12.35 -3.74
CA ASN A 25 9.41 12.18 -4.08
C ASN A 25 9.71 10.75 -4.59
N TYR A 26 9.13 10.40 -5.74
CA TYR A 26 9.26 9.07 -6.36
C TYR A 26 8.80 7.93 -5.43
N LEU A 27 7.58 8.08 -4.88
CA LEU A 27 6.90 7.10 -4.03
C LEU A 27 7.50 6.95 -2.62
N ARG A 28 8.53 7.70 -2.25
CA ARG A 28 9.13 7.66 -0.91
C ARG A 28 8.16 8.09 0.19
N GLY A 29 7.48 9.21 -0.04
CA GLY A 29 6.61 9.87 0.95
C GLY A 29 7.32 10.07 2.29
N ALA A 30 6.58 9.86 3.36
CA ALA A 30 7.08 9.81 4.74
C ALA A 30 7.16 8.37 5.26
N LEU A 31 7.20 7.36 4.37
CA LEU A 31 7.07 5.95 4.73
C LEU A 31 8.13 5.49 5.74
N VAL A 32 9.36 6.02 5.68
CA VAL A 32 10.43 5.63 6.61
C VAL A 32 10.09 6.10 8.01
N GLU A 33 9.66 7.34 8.14
CA GLU A 33 9.29 7.96 9.41
C GLU A 33 8.02 7.32 9.98
N THR A 34 7.00 7.07 9.15
CA THR A 34 5.72 6.52 9.61
C THR A 34 5.79 5.04 9.94
N LEU A 35 6.55 4.23 9.19
CA LEU A 35 6.80 2.83 9.56
C LEU A 35 7.65 2.70 10.83
N SER A 36 8.42 3.73 11.18
CA SER A 36 9.23 3.75 12.41
C SER A 36 8.45 4.24 13.63
N ASN A 37 7.18 4.65 13.47
CA ASN A 37 6.37 5.19 14.55
C ASN A 37 5.90 4.09 15.53
N PRO A 38 6.31 4.13 16.82
CA PRO A 38 5.91 3.10 17.78
C PRO A 38 4.54 3.38 18.44
N ILE A 39 3.89 4.51 18.15
CA ILE A 39 2.68 4.96 18.86
C ILE A 39 1.41 4.26 18.36
N THR A 40 1.34 3.90 17.08
CA THR A 40 0.18 3.26 16.44
C THR A 40 0.65 2.13 15.54
N GLY A 41 -0.17 1.09 15.39
CA GLY A 41 0.05 0.04 14.38
C GLY A 41 -0.35 0.44 12.95
N GLY A 42 -0.99 1.60 12.77
CA GLY A 42 -1.52 2.06 11.48
C GLY A 42 -0.63 3.08 10.76
N LEU A 43 -0.96 3.35 9.50
CA LEU A 43 -0.35 4.39 8.67
C LEU A 43 -1.35 5.49 8.33
N PRO A 44 -0.89 6.75 8.15
CA PRO A 44 -1.69 7.80 7.54
C PRO A 44 -2.21 7.38 6.15
N GLU A 45 -3.30 8.01 5.70
CA GLU A 45 -3.96 7.61 4.46
C GLU A 45 -3.04 7.70 3.23
N ASP A 46 -2.28 8.77 3.10
CA ASP A 46 -1.38 9.00 1.96
C ASP A 46 -0.27 7.95 1.91
N ASP A 47 0.33 7.66 3.06
CA ASP A 47 1.35 6.61 3.19
C ASP A 47 0.76 5.22 2.95
N ASN A 48 -0.46 4.95 3.40
CA ASN A 48 -1.15 3.70 3.06
C ASN A 48 -1.41 3.56 1.55
N ARG A 49 -1.63 4.67 0.83
CA ARG A 49 -1.74 4.66 -0.64
C ARG A 49 -0.39 4.43 -1.30
N LEU A 50 0.70 5.02 -0.78
CA LEU A 50 2.07 4.84 -1.28
C LEU A 50 2.62 3.44 -1.00
N LEU A 51 2.28 2.86 0.15
CA LEU A 51 2.73 1.54 0.58
C LEU A 51 2.37 0.44 -0.45
N LYS A 52 1.24 0.59 -1.15
CA LYS A 52 0.79 -0.33 -2.21
C LYS A 52 1.80 -0.44 -3.36
N PHE A 53 2.53 0.62 -3.66
CA PHE A 53 3.58 0.59 -4.68
C PHE A 53 4.82 -0.21 -4.25
N HIS A 54 4.98 -0.41 -2.94
CA HIS A 54 6.04 -1.23 -2.34
C HIS A 54 5.59 -2.68 -2.11
N GLY A 55 4.46 -3.07 -2.70
CA GLY A 55 3.92 -4.42 -2.59
C GLY A 55 3.31 -4.73 -1.23
N SER A 56 3.07 -3.74 -0.37
CA SER A 56 2.44 -3.96 0.93
C SER A 56 1.06 -3.30 1.03
N TYR A 57 0.16 -3.93 1.78
CA TYR A 57 -1.19 -3.46 2.02
C TYR A 57 -1.49 -3.48 3.51
N MET A 58 -1.80 -2.32 4.08
CA MET A 58 -2.33 -2.24 5.43
C MET A 58 -3.78 -2.76 5.46
N GLN A 59 -4.05 -3.64 6.40
CA GLN A 59 -5.33 -4.27 6.68
C GLN A 59 -5.53 -4.31 8.20
N ASP A 60 -6.67 -4.81 8.63
CA ASP A 60 -6.95 -5.05 10.04
C ASP A 60 -7.70 -6.38 10.19
N ASP A 61 -7.52 -7.02 11.34
CA ASP A 61 -8.24 -8.23 11.69
C ASP A 61 -9.74 -7.91 11.89
N ARG A 62 -10.54 -8.33 10.92
CA ARG A 62 -11.98 -8.06 10.88
C ARG A 62 -12.76 -8.83 11.95
N ASP A 63 -12.24 -9.95 12.43
CA ASP A 63 -12.91 -10.73 13.47
C ASP A 63 -12.80 -10.02 14.82
N LEU A 64 -11.69 -9.30 15.05
CA LEU A 64 -11.44 -8.55 16.29
C LEU A 64 -11.94 -7.10 16.26
N ARG A 65 -12.23 -6.54 15.08
CA ARG A 65 -12.53 -5.10 14.90
C ARG A 65 -13.60 -4.58 15.87
N ASN A 66 -14.76 -5.23 15.91
CA ASN A 66 -15.90 -4.77 16.71
C ASN A 66 -15.61 -4.85 18.22
N GLU A 67 -14.86 -5.85 18.66
CA GLU A 67 -14.48 -5.99 20.06
C GLU A 67 -13.51 -4.87 20.47
N ARG A 68 -12.49 -4.63 19.64
CA ARG A 68 -11.48 -3.59 19.87
C ARG A 68 -12.08 -2.19 19.87
N GLU A 69 -13.01 -1.91 18.95
CA GLU A 69 -13.74 -0.64 18.92
C GLU A 69 -14.50 -0.38 20.23
N ARG A 70 -15.19 -1.39 20.78
CA ARG A 70 -15.87 -1.28 22.08
C ARG A 70 -14.90 -1.00 23.23
N GLN A 71 -13.70 -1.55 23.15
CA GLN A 71 -12.61 -1.31 24.10
C GLN A 71 -11.86 0.01 23.84
N LYS A 72 -12.24 0.78 22.81
CA LYS A 72 -11.57 2.01 22.35
C LYS A 72 -10.09 1.79 21.99
N LEU A 73 -9.78 0.60 21.50
CA LEU A 73 -8.46 0.26 20.98
C LEU A 73 -8.44 0.53 19.47
N GLU A 74 -7.25 0.84 18.94
CA GLU A 74 -7.04 0.87 17.49
C GLU A 74 -7.33 -0.51 16.86
N PRO A 75 -7.68 -0.58 15.57
CA PRO A 75 -7.78 -1.86 14.87
C PRO A 75 -6.53 -2.72 15.06
N ALA A 76 -6.70 -4.04 15.04
CA ALA A 76 -5.55 -4.95 15.04
C ALA A 76 -4.94 -4.94 13.63
N PHE A 77 -4.13 -3.91 13.34
CA PHE A 77 -3.54 -3.71 12.03
C PHE A 77 -2.61 -4.87 11.65
N GLN A 78 -2.62 -5.20 10.36
CA GLN A 78 -1.79 -6.21 9.73
C GLN A 78 -1.32 -5.69 8.38
N PHE A 79 -0.16 -6.17 7.92
CA PHE A 79 0.41 -5.78 6.64
C PHE A 79 0.60 -7.02 5.78
N MET A 80 -0.16 -7.10 4.69
CA MET A 80 0.05 -8.14 3.68
C MET A 80 1.22 -7.72 2.79
N LEU A 81 2.13 -8.66 2.50
CA LEU A 81 3.22 -8.48 1.54
C LEU A 81 2.94 -9.30 0.29
N ARG A 82 3.09 -8.67 -0.87
CA ARG A 82 3.02 -9.28 -2.18
C ARG A 82 4.38 -9.17 -2.86
N VAL A 83 5.01 -10.31 -3.04
CA VAL A 83 6.26 -10.42 -3.79
C VAL A 83 6.01 -10.45 -5.30
N VAL A 84 6.96 -9.92 -6.06
CA VAL A 84 6.94 -9.99 -7.52
C VAL A 84 7.78 -11.18 -7.97
N ALA A 85 7.14 -12.19 -8.55
CA ALA A 85 7.80 -13.34 -9.15
C ALA A 85 7.48 -13.39 -10.66
N PRO A 86 8.35 -12.85 -11.54
CA PRO A 86 8.13 -12.87 -12.98
C PRO A 86 7.93 -14.31 -13.50
N GLY A 87 6.83 -14.55 -14.20
CA GLY A 87 6.49 -15.91 -14.68
C GLY A 87 6.20 -16.93 -13.57
N GLY A 88 6.06 -16.49 -12.31
CA GLY A 88 5.86 -17.38 -11.16
C GLY A 88 7.09 -18.22 -10.79
N VAL A 89 8.27 -17.88 -11.29
CA VAL A 89 9.51 -18.63 -11.03
C VAL A 89 10.16 -18.13 -9.74
N ALA A 90 10.53 -19.06 -8.86
CA ALA A 90 11.33 -18.81 -7.67
C ALA A 90 12.42 -19.88 -7.54
N THR A 91 13.63 -19.51 -7.13
CA THR A 91 14.67 -20.50 -6.79
C THR A 91 14.34 -21.19 -5.45
N PRO A 92 14.88 -22.39 -5.18
CA PRO A 92 14.71 -23.02 -3.86
C PRO A 92 15.13 -22.11 -2.70
N GLU A 93 16.20 -21.32 -2.87
CA GLU A 93 16.67 -20.38 -1.86
C GLU A 93 15.67 -19.24 -1.64
N GLN A 94 15.03 -18.71 -2.70
CA GLN A 94 13.99 -17.68 -2.58
C GLN A 94 12.71 -18.22 -1.91
N TRP A 95 12.44 -19.52 -2.02
CA TRP A 95 11.26 -20.17 -1.42
C TRP A 95 11.45 -20.51 0.07
N LEU A 96 12.68 -20.74 0.50
CA LEU A 96 13.00 -21.15 1.88
C LEU A 96 13.18 -19.99 2.86
N VAL A 97 13.12 -18.74 2.37
CA VAL A 97 13.19 -17.50 3.15
C VAL A 97 11.78 -17.05 3.51
#